data_AF-A0AAU5ERZ4-F1
#
_entry.id   AF-A0AAU5ERZ4-F1
#
_cell.length_a   1.000
_cell.length_b   1.000
_cell.length_c   1.000
_cell.angle_alpha   90.00
_cell.angle_beta   90.00
_cell.angle_gamma   90.00
#
_symmetry.space_group_name_H-M   'P 1'
#
loop_
_entity.id
_entity.type
_entity.pdbx_description
1 polymer ?
#
loop_
_entity_poly.entity_id
_entity_poly.type
_entity_poly.pdbx_seq_one_letter_code
_entity_poly.pdbx_strand_id
1 'polypeptide(L)'
;MVNQQTTDDRGSNLSTEDLAALRENLNEQRLFRQEQLRQLSATATTRAAASPERRTASQTEVRVTLAASARMVLADVEAALTRMDQNTYGTCHLCRGPVALVRLTIVPQARYCARCQQVLEAGR
;
A
#
# COMPACT_ATOMS: atom_id res chain seq x y z
N MET A 1 38.02 -8.03 12.37
CA MET A 1 37.24 -9.09 11.71
C MET A 1 35.78 -8.76 11.94
N VAL A 2 35.00 -8.25 11.00
CA VAL A 2 34.95 -8.48 9.55
C VAL A 2 34.60 -7.17 8.84
N ASN A 3 35.40 -6.84 7.83
CA ASN A 3 35.18 -5.77 6.86
C ASN A 3 34.09 -6.23 5.88
N GLN A 4 32.99 -5.50 5.75
CA GLN A 4 32.02 -5.72 4.67
C GLN A 4 31.57 -4.39 4.08
N GLN A 5 32.42 -3.88 3.19
CA GLN A 5 32.05 -2.93 2.15
C GLN A 5 30.97 -3.57 1.27
N THR A 6 29.79 -2.97 1.20
CA THR A 6 28.76 -3.24 0.19
C THR A 6 28.31 -1.88 -0.33
N THR A 7 28.97 -1.40 -1.39
CA THR A 7 28.48 -1.32 -2.78
C THR A 7 27.73 -0.03 -3.11
N ASP A 8 28.37 0.74 -4.01
CA ASP A 8 27.83 1.62 -5.05
C ASP A 8 27.23 3.00 -4.74
N ASP A 9 28.10 3.99 -4.93
CA ASP A 9 27.85 5.37 -5.35
C ASP A 9 27.33 5.39 -6.81
N ARG A 10 26.05 5.76 -7.03
CA ARG A 10 25.49 6.59 -8.15
C ARG A 10 24.03 6.28 -8.50
N GLY A 11 23.13 7.04 -7.86
CA GLY A 11 21.78 7.31 -8.35
C GLY A 11 20.70 6.43 -7.72
N SER A 12 19.87 7.04 -6.85
CA SER A 12 18.68 6.44 -6.17
C SER A 12 18.95 5.90 -4.76
N ASN A 13 19.18 6.82 -3.82
CA ASN A 13 19.36 6.60 -2.38
C ASN A 13 18.21 5.79 -1.73
N LEU A 14 18.32 4.47 -1.65
CA LEU A 14 17.63 3.66 -0.65
C LEU A 14 18.67 2.81 0.05
N SER A 15 19.02 3.14 1.30
CA SER A 15 19.85 2.25 2.12
C SER A 15 19.11 0.94 2.39
N THR A 16 19.85 -0.14 2.61
CA THR A 16 19.29 -1.41 3.09
C THR A 16 18.50 -1.22 4.39
N GLU A 17 18.94 -0.29 5.24
CA GLU A 17 18.24 0.11 6.46
C GLU A 17 16.91 0.82 6.16
N ASP A 18 16.88 1.73 5.17
CA ASP A 18 15.65 2.40 4.74
C ASP A 18 14.64 1.39 4.15
N LEU A 19 15.13 0.44 3.36
CA LEU A 19 14.30 -0.64 2.80
C LEU A 19 13.71 -1.51 3.90
N ALA A 20 14.49 -1.86 4.92
CA ALA A 20 14.00 -2.64 6.06
C ALA A 20 12.90 -1.88 6.82
N ALA A 21 13.13 -0.60 7.12
CA ALA A 21 12.16 0.25 7.81
C ALA A 21 10.85 0.42 7.01
N LEU A 22 10.96 0.66 5.69
CA LEU A 22 9.80 0.78 4.81
C LEU A 22 9.04 -0.55 4.69
N ARG A 23 9.76 -1.68 4.67
CA ARG A 23 9.15 -3.02 4.61
C ARG A 23 8.38 -3.33 5.88
N GLU A 24 8.93 -3.01 7.05
CA GLU A 24 8.26 -3.17 8.34
C GLU A 24 6.96 -2.34 8.36
N ASN A 25 7.04 -1.07 7.98
CA ASN A 25 5.88 -0.20 7.91
C ASN A 25 4.78 -0.73 6.96
N LEU A 26 5.16 -1.21 5.76
CA LEU A 26 4.21 -1.83 4.83
C LEU A 26 3.58 -3.10 5.42
N ASN A 27 4.33 -3.89 6.18
CA ASN A 27 3.81 -5.09 6.81
C ASN A 27 2.80 -4.76 7.92
N GLU A 28 3.06 -3.74 8.73
CA GLU A 28 2.10 -3.22 9.71
C GLU A 28 0.83 -2.72 9.03
N GLN A 29 0.97 -1.93 7.96
CA GLN A 29 -0.18 -1.48 7.15
C GLN A 29 -0.99 -2.67 6.62
N ARG A 30 -0.31 -3.71 6.09
CA ARG A 30 -0.95 -4.93 5.57
C ARG A 30 -1.78 -5.62 6.65
N LEU A 31 -1.18 -5.89 7.81
CA LEU A 31 -1.85 -6.57 8.93
C LEU A 31 -3.07 -5.77 9.41
N PHE A 32 -2.90 -4.46 9.58
CA PHE A 32 -3.99 -3.59 9.98
C PHE A 32 -5.15 -3.64 9.00
N ARG A 33 -4.90 -3.54 7.68
CA ARG A 33 -5.96 -3.59 6.66
C ARG A 33 -6.62 -4.97 6.55
N GLN A 34 -5.86 -6.05 6.68
CA GLN A 34 -6.41 -7.40 6.71
C GLN A 34 -7.38 -7.58 7.89
N GLU A 35 -7.00 -7.09 9.07
CA GLU A 35 -7.86 -7.13 10.25
C GLU A 35 -9.11 -6.26 10.07
N GLN A 36 -8.97 -5.04 9.55
CA GLN A 36 -10.12 -4.18 9.23
C GLN A 36 -11.11 -4.86 8.28
N LEU A 37 -10.61 -5.50 7.22
CA LEU A 37 -11.45 -6.23 6.27
C LEU A 37 -12.15 -7.44 6.91
N ARG A 38 -11.45 -8.16 7.80
CA ARG A 38 -12.01 -9.27 8.57
C ARG A 38 -13.14 -8.80 9.51
N GLN A 39 -12.97 -7.66 10.16
CA GLN A 39 -14.01 -7.08 11.02
C GLN A 39 -15.23 -6.60 10.23
N LEU A 40 -15.00 -5.97 9.07
CA LEU A 40 -16.08 -5.52 8.18
C LEU A 40 -16.88 -6.70 7.64
N SER A 41 -16.23 -7.80 7.27
CA SER A 41 -16.90 -9.02 6.82
C SER A 41 -17.67 -9.70 7.96
N ALA A 42 -17.07 -9.85 9.14
CA ALA A 42 -17.74 -10.44 10.30
C ALA A 42 -19.00 -9.66 10.70
N THR A 43 -18.92 -8.33 10.74
CA THR A 43 -20.07 -7.47 11.07
C THR A 43 -21.19 -7.58 10.02
N ALA A 44 -20.84 -7.80 8.75
CA ALA A 44 -21.83 -8.03 7.70
C ALA A 44 -22.56 -9.37 7.91
N THR A 45 -21.85 -10.43 8.30
CA THR A 45 -22.41 -11.75 8.61
C THR A 45 -23.33 -11.71 9.84
N THR A 46 -22.89 -11.11 10.95
CA THR A 46 -23.70 -11.03 12.18
C THR A 46 -25.00 -10.24 11.97
N ARG A 47 -24.96 -9.12 11.22
CA ARG A 47 -26.17 -8.33 10.92
C ARG A 47 -27.10 -9.02 9.94
N ALA A 48 -26.59 -9.79 8.98
CA ALA A 48 -27.41 -10.60 8.08
C ALA A 48 -28.21 -11.66 8.87
N ALA A 49 -27.62 -12.20 9.94
CA ALA A 49 -28.30 -13.14 10.84
C ALA A 49 -29.30 -12.46 11.81
N ALA A 50 -29.11 -11.17 12.15
CA ALA A 50 -29.83 -10.54 13.25
C ALA A 50 -31.14 -9.82 12.87
N SER A 51 -31.35 -9.40 11.61
CA SER A 51 -32.64 -8.94 11.04
C SER A 51 -32.39 -8.29 9.66
N PRO A 52 -32.92 -8.82 8.55
CA PRO A 52 -32.81 -8.18 7.22
C PRO A 52 -33.56 -6.82 7.14
N GLU A 53 -34.42 -6.54 8.10
CA GLU A 53 -35.46 -5.49 8.05
C GLU A 53 -34.97 -4.11 8.52
N ARG A 54 -33.83 -4.04 9.22
CA ARG A 54 -33.25 -2.79 9.78
C ARG A 54 -32.00 -2.30 9.06
N ARG A 55 -31.74 -2.78 7.84
CA ARG A 55 -30.57 -2.36 7.06
C ARG A 55 -31.02 -1.44 5.93
N THR A 56 -30.77 -0.14 6.10
CA THR A 56 -31.01 0.81 5.01
C THR A 56 -30.01 0.54 3.87
N ALA A 57 -30.45 0.67 2.63
CA ALA A 57 -29.60 0.51 1.45
C ALA A 57 -28.30 1.34 1.57
N SER A 58 -28.41 2.57 2.07
CA SER A 58 -27.29 3.48 2.31
C SER A 58 -26.23 2.94 3.27
N GLN A 59 -26.60 2.28 4.37
CA GLN A 59 -25.62 1.67 5.29
C GLN A 59 -24.88 0.49 4.67
N THR A 60 -25.53 -0.23 3.75
CA THR A 60 -24.91 -1.32 2.99
C THR A 60 -23.89 -0.79 2.01
N GLU A 61 -24.29 0.22 1.24
CA GLU A 61 -23.45 0.85 0.22
C GLU A 61 -22.18 1.46 0.84
N VAL A 62 -22.31 2.23 1.92
CA VAL A 62 -21.15 2.80 2.64
C VAL A 62 -20.16 1.72 3.05
N ARG A 63 -20.64 0.58 3.55
CA ARG A 63 -19.77 -0.54 3.95
C ARG A 63 -19.09 -1.22 2.76
N VAL A 64 -19.82 -1.41 1.67
CA VAL A 64 -19.27 -1.99 0.45
C VAL A 64 -18.17 -1.09 -0.09
N THR A 65 -18.40 0.21 -0.18
CA THR A 65 -17.42 1.20 -0.63
C THR A 65 -16.20 1.25 0.30
N LEU A 66 -16.40 1.23 1.61
CA LEU A 66 -15.30 1.19 2.58
C LEU A 66 -14.45 -0.08 2.43
N ALA A 67 -15.09 -1.24 2.31
CA ALA A 67 -14.39 -2.51 2.10
C ALA A 67 -13.65 -2.55 0.75
N ALA A 68 -14.24 -1.99 -0.31
CA ALA A 68 -13.60 -1.89 -1.62
C ALA A 68 -12.35 -1.01 -1.56
N SER A 69 -12.44 0.17 -0.94
CA SER A 69 -11.30 1.07 -0.74
C SER A 69 -10.18 0.42 0.09
N ALA A 70 -10.53 -0.25 1.19
CA ALA A 70 -9.55 -0.96 2.01
C ALA A 70 -8.84 -2.09 1.25
N ARG A 71 -9.56 -2.85 0.41
CA ARG A 71 -8.96 -3.88 -0.47
C ARG A 71 -8.03 -3.29 -1.52
N MET A 72 -8.40 -2.17 -2.13
CA MET A 72 -7.54 -1.49 -3.11
C MET A 72 -6.21 -1.09 -2.48
N VAL A 73 -6.25 -0.46 -1.30
CA VAL A 73 -5.01 -0.07 -0.62
C VAL A 73 -4.20 -1.29 -0.16
N LEU A 74 -4.85 -2.36 0.30
CA LEU A 74 -4.17 -3.61 0.64
C LEU A 74 -3.41 -4.18 -0.58
N ALA A 75 -4.04 -4.19 -1.76
CA ALA A 75 -3.39 -4.61 -2.99
C ALA A 75 -2.21 -3.71 -3.38
N ASP A 76 -2.29 -2.40 -3.11
CA ASP A 76 -1.16 -1.47 -3.32
C ASP A 76 0.02 -1.79 -2.40
N VAL A 77 -0.26 -2.09 -1.13
CA VAL A 77 0.74 -2.48 -0.12
C VAL A 77 1.39 -3.82 -0.47
N GLU A 78 0.60 -4.83 -0.81
CA GLU A 78 1.11 -6.15 -1.23
C GLU A 78 1.99 -6.03 -2.49
N ALA A 79 1.55 -5.24 -3.48
CA ALA A 79 2.36 -4.97 -4.66
C ALA A 79 3.67 -4.21 -4.32
N ALA A 80 3.68 -3.35 -3.30
CA ALA A 80 4.90 -2.71 -2.84
C ALA A 80 5.89 -3.72 -2.22
N LEU A 81 5.38 -4.62 -1.37
CA LEU A 81 6.19 -5.70 -0.78
C LEU A 81 6.76 -6.63 -1.85
N THR A 82 5.96 -7.05 -2.83
CA THR A 82 6.45 -7.87 -3.95
C THR A 82 7.55 -7.17 -4.75
N ARG A 83 7.44 -5.85 -4.96
CA ARG A 83 8.49 -5.07 -5.63
C ARG A 83 9.78 -5.01 -4.81
N MET A 84 9.67 -5.00 -3.48
CA MET A 84 10.85 -5.09 -2.61
C MET A 84 11.50 -6.46 -2.74
N ASP A 85 10.71 -7.55 -2.79
CA ASP A 85 11.22 -8.91 -2.99
C ASP A 85 11.91 -9.07 -4.36
N GLN A 86 11.42 -8.35 -5.39
CA GLN A 86 11.96 -8.35 -6.74
C GLN A 86 13.12 -7.35 -6.95
N ASN A 87 13.51 -6.59 -5.94
CA ASN A 87 14.49 -5.49 -6.06
C ASN A 87 14.11 -4.42 -7.09
N THR A 88 12.82 -4.27 -7.41
CA THR A 88 12.30 -3.23 -8.32
C THR A 88 11.58 -2.10 -7.59
N TYR A 89 11.62 -2.11 -6.26
CA TYR A 89 11.03 -1.07 -5.43
C TYR A 89 11.72 0.29 -5.66
N GLY A 90 10.97 1.38 -5.54
CA GLY A 90 11.47 2.72 -5.83
C GLY A 90 11.56 3.08 -7.31
N THR A 91 11.04 2.24 -8.22
CA THR A 91 10.93 2.57 -9.66
C THR A 91 9.50 2.92 -10.05
N CYS A 92 9.33 3.99 -10.82
CA CYS A 92 8.02 4.44 -11.32
C CYS A 92 7.48 3.49 -12.39
N HIS A 93 6.23 3.05 -12.27
CA HIS A 93 5.62 2.14 -13.26
C HIS A 93 5.32 2.80 -14.61
N LEU A 94 5.15 4.12 -14.65
CA LEU A 94 4.81 4.85 -15.88
C LEU A 94 6.06 5.29 -16.65
N CYS A 95 6.96 6.04 -16.00
CA CYS A 95 8.14 6.59 -16.65
C CYS A 95 9.42 5.79 -16.45
N ARG A 96 9.37 4.67 -15.71
CA ARG A 96 10.53 3.81 -15.38
C ARG A 96 11.71 4.50 -14.70
N GLY A 97 11.55 5.75 -14.27
CA GLY A 97 12.54 6.51 -13.51
C GLY A 97 12.45 6.28 -12.01
N PRO A 98 13.43 6.78 -11.23
CA PRO A 98 13.44 6.65 -9.78
C PRO A 98 12.32 7.44 -9.12
N VAL A 99 11.75 6.87 -8.05
CA VAL A 99 10.82 7.54 -7.14
C VAL A 99 11.62 8.13 -6.00
N ALA A 100 11.41 9.42 -5.71
CA ALA A 100 12.12 10.11 -4.64
C ALA A 100 11.90 9.42 -3.28
N LEU A 101 12.98 9.21 -2.53
CA LEU A 101 12.93 8.61 -1.19
C LEU A 101 11.93 9.32 -0.28
N VAL A 102 11.95 10.66 -0.25
CA VAL A 102 11.00 11.48 0.52
C VAL A 102 9.54 11.07 0.26
N ARG A 103 9.21 10.72 -0.98
CA ARG A 103 7.86 10.25 -1.33
C ARG A 103 7.59 8.85 -0.83
N LEU A 104 8.57 7.94 -0.89
CA LEU A 104 8.44 6.58 -0.36
C LEU A 104 8.36 6.58 1.17
N THR A 105 9.01 7.53 1.85
CA THR A 105 8.88 7.71 3.31
C THR A 105 7.49 8.19 3.71
N ILE A 106 6.85 9.06 2.91
CA ILE A 106 5.49 9.56 3.18
C ILE A 106 4.42 8.56 2.72
N VAL A 107 4.62 7.92 1.56
CA VAL A 107 3.70 6.97 0.94
C VAL A 107 4.48 5.74 0.44
N PRO A 108 4.75 4.76 1.33
CA PRO A 108 5.54 3.56 1.00
C PRO A 108 4.92 2.70 -0.10
N GLN A 109 3.59 2.69 -0.21
CA GLN A 109 2.87 1.95 -1.24
C GLN A 109 2.87 2.63 -2.62
N ALA A 110 3.56 3.77 -2.79
CA ALA A 110 3.55 4.53 -4.04
C ALA A 110 4.02 3.69 -5.25
N ARG A 111 3.26 3.79 -6.34
CA ARG A 111 3.55 3.13 -7.64
C ARG A 111 4.20 4.08 -8.66
N TYR A 112 4.02 5.39 -8.46
CA TYR A 112 4.39 6.41 -9.44
C TYR A 112 5.22 7.51 -8.77
N CYS A 113 6.11 8.12 -9.55
CA CYS A 113 6.78 9.35 -9.12
C CYS A 113 5.77 10.51 -9.05
N ALA A 114 6.10 11.58 -8.32
CA ALA A 114 5.20 12.72 -8.11
C ALA A 114 4.66 13.30 -9.42
N ARG A 115 5.52 13.45 -10.45
CA ARG A 115 5.13 13.93 -11.78
C ARG A 115 4.10 13.01 -12.45
N CYS A 116 4.35 11.70 -12.47
CA CYS A 116 3.44 10.75 -13.11
C CYS A 116 2.12 10.63 -12.35
N GLN A 117 2.16 10.76 -11.02
CA GLN A 117 0.95 10.76 -10.21
C GLN A 117 0.09 12.00 -10.48
N GLN A 118 0.68 13.19 -10.55
CA GLN A 118 -0.06 14.42 -10.91
C GLN A 118 -0.76 14.30 -12.27
N VAL A 119 -0.11 13.68 -13.27
CA VAL A 119 -0.72 13.45 -14.59
C VAL A 119 -1.92 12.51 -14.51
N LEU A 120 -1.84 11.43 -13.72
CA LEU A 120 -2.95 10.49 -13.51
C LEU A 120 -4.11 11.13 -12.74
N GLU A 121 -3.82 12.00 -11.78
CA GLU A 121 -4.81 12.71 -10.97
C GLU A 121 -5.53 13.80 -11.78
N ALA A 122 -4.82 14.51 -12.67
CA ALA A 122 -5.41 15.51 -13.56
C ALA A 122 -6.31 14.92 -14.66
N GLY A 123 -6.14 13.64 -14.98
CA GLY A 123 -6.94 12.93 -15.97
C GLY A 123 -8.15 12.17 -15.40
N ARG A 124 -8.37 12.25 -14.08
CA ARG A 124 -9.51 11.63 -13.38
C ARG A 124 -10.59 12.67 -13.09
#